data_AF-A0A9P6ES84-F1
#
_entry.id   AF-A0A9P6ES84-F1
#
_cell.length_a   1.000
_cell.length_b   1.000
_cell.length_c   1.000
_cell.angle_alpha   90.00
_cell.angle_beta   90.00
_cell.angle_gamma   90.00
#
_symmetry.space_group_name_H-M   'P 1'
#
loop_
_entity.id
_entity.type
_entity.pdbx_description
1 polymer ?
#
loop_
_entity_poly.entity_id
_entity_poly.type
_entity_poly.pdbx_seq_one_letter_code
_entity_poly.pdbx_strand_id
1 'polypeptide(L)' 'RILSYPQGQPGAVNVTAGDLNRLEPGEFLNDTLIEFGLKYWLHQLEIMNPALASQVHVFNSFFYKKFNQKE' A
#
# COMPACT_ATOMS: atom_id res chain seq x y z
N ARG A 1 15.66 3.98 -5.07
CA ARG A 1 14.20 4.26 -5.09
C ARG A 1 13.77 4.28 -6.55
N ILE A 2 12.88 3.38 -6.95
CA ILE A 2 12.41 3.26 -8.35
C ILE A 2 11.10 4.02 -8.52
N LEU A 3 10.19 3.86 -7.55
CA LEU A 3 8.88 4.50 -7.57
C LEU A 3 8.55 5.06 -6.18
N SER A 4 7.83 6.17 -6.17
CA SER A 4 7.17 6.66 -4.97
C SER A 4 5.73 6.99 -5.23
N TYR A 5 4.84 6.49 -4.39
CA TYR A 5 3.41 6.60 -4.62
C TYR A 5 2.61 6.90 -3.33
N PRO A 6 1.76 7.94 -3.32
CA PRO A 6 1.64 8.99 -4.33
C PRO A 6 2.88 9.91 -4.31
N GLN A 7 3.34 10.37 -5.47
CA GLN A 7 4.55 11.18 -5.56
C GLN A 7 4.37 12.55 -4.85
N GLY A 8 5.33 12.93 -4.01
CA GLY A 8 5.35 14.25 -3.35
C GLY A 8 4.37 14.41 -2.18
N GLN A 9 3.61 13.36 -1.84
CA GLN A 9 2.67 13.38 -0.71
C GLN A 9 3.33 12.84 0.57
N PRO A 10 3.05 13.42 1.75
CA PRO A 10 3.39 12.80 3.02
C PRO A 10 2.80 11.38 3.11
N GLY A 11 3.60 10.41 3.57
CA GLY A 11 3.17 9.01 3.63
C GLY A 11 3.25 8.24 2.31
N ALA A 12 4.00 8.74 1.33
CA ALA A 12 4.28 8.02 0.09
C ALA A 12 5.04 6.70 0.34
N VAL A 13 4.56 5.63 -0.29
CA VAL A 13 5.24 4.34 -0.32
C VAL A 13 6.42 4.45 -1.27
N ASN A 14 7.57 3.93 -0.87
CA ASN A 14 8.78 3.95 -1.67
C ASN A 14 9.13 2.54 -2.12
N VAL A 15 8.96 2.26 -3.40
CA VAL A 15 9.31 0.98 -4.00
C VAL A 15 10.76 1.04 -4.48
N THR A 16 11.53 0.03 -4.12
CA THR A 16 12.95 -0.15 -4.45
C THR A 16 13.14 -1.35 -5.38
N ALA A 17 14.35 -1.51 -5.91
CA ALA A 17 14.70 -2.67 -6.74
C ALA A 17 14.52 -4.00 -5.98
N GLY A 18 14.84 -4.02 -4.68
CA GLY A 18 14.68 -5.21 -3.85
C GLY A 18 13.22 -5.61 -3.64
N ASP A 19 12.30 -4.63 -3.64
CA ASP A 19 10.87 -4.92 -3.59
C ASP A 19 10.41 -5.60 -4.88
N LEU A 20 10.93 -5.21 -6.05
CA LEU A 20 10.55 -5.83 -7.33
C LEU A 20 10.88 -7.32 -7.40
N ASN A 21 11.99 -7.74 -6.78
CA ASN A 21 12.35 -9.17 -6.72
C ASN A 21 11.28 -10.02 -6.02
N ARG A 22 10.43 -9.42 -5.17
CA ARG A 22 9.33 -10.10 -4.48
C ARG A 22 8.09 -10.31 -5.35
N LEU A 23 8.11 -9.85 -6.60
CA LEU A 23 7.08 -10.11 -7.60
C LEU A 23 7.36 -11.38 -8.42
N GLU A 24 8.54 -11.99 -8.25
CA GLU A 24 8.89 -13.21 -8.97
C GLU A 24 8.02 -14.42 -8.53
N PRO A 25 7.77 -15.38 -9.43
CA PRO A 25 6.98 -16.56 -9.10
C PRO A 25 7.55 -17.34 -7.90
N GLY A 26 6.69 -17.68 -6.95
CA GLY A 26 7.07 -18.43 -5.75
C GLY A 26 7.57 -17.57 -4.58
N GLU A 27 7.71 -16.26 -4.77
CA GLU A 27 8.03 -15.32 -3.70
C GLU A 27 6.76 -14.81 -3.00
N PHE A 28 6.89 -14.49 -1.71
CA PHE A 28 5.83 -13.79 -0.98
C PHE A 28 5.92 -12.28 -1.23
N LEU A 29 4.80 -11.60 -1.42
CA LEU A 29 4.78 -10.14 -1.42
C LEU A 29 5.26 -9.60 -0.08
N ASN A 30 5.95 -8.45 -0.10
CA ASN A 30 6.36 -7.77 1.12
C ASN A 30 5.39 -6.64 1.49
N ASP A 31 5.54 -6.11 2.70
CA ASP A 31 4.67 -5.07 3.24
C ASP A 31 4.62 -3.82 2.33
N THR A 32 5.75 -3.44 1.71
CA THR A 32 5.84 -2.30 0.78
C THR A 32 4.96 -2.47 -0.45
N LEU A 33 5.03 -3.64 -1.11
CA LEU A 33 4.25 -3.93 -2.31
C LEU A 33 2.76 -4.02 -2.01
N ILE A 34 2.39 -4.62 -0.87
CA ILE A 34 1.00 -4.71 -0.44
C ILE A 34 0.43 -3.31 -0.18
N GLU A 35 1.16 -2.46 0.55
CA GLU A 35 0.73 -1.09 0.84
C GLU A 35 0.62 -0.25 -0.45
N PHE A 36 1.56 -0.40 -1.37
CA PHE A 36 1.49 0.24 -2.69
C PHE A 36 0.23 -0.16 -3.45
N GLY A 37 -0.04 -1.48 -3.57
CA GLY A 37 -1.19 -1.99 -4.31
C GLY A 37 -2.52 -1.50 -3.74
N LEU A 38 -2.67 -1.52 -2.41
CA LEU A 38 -3.89 -1.03 -1.76
C LEU A 38 -4.12 0.47 -2.00
N LYS A 39 -3.06 1.29 -1.89
CA LYS A 39 -3.15 2.73 -2.19
C LYS A 39 -3.49 2.99 -3.65
N TYR A 40 -2.89 2.23 -4.56
CA TYR A 40 -3.16 2.34 -5.99
C TYR A 40 -4.63 2.04 -6.29
N TRP A 41 -5.17 0.94 -5.77
CA TRP A 41 -6.58 0.59 -5.98
C TRP A 41 -7.56 1.57 -5.34
N LEU A 42 -7.25 2.09 -4.14
CA LEU A 42 -8.08 3.13 -3.52
C LEU A 42 -8.13 4.40 -4.38
N HIS A 43 -6.99 4.83 -4.92
CA HIS A 43 -6.95 5.97 -5.84
C HIS A 43 -7.71 5.71 -7.16
N GLN A 44 -7.63 4.49 -7.71
CA GLN A 44 -8.47 4.13 -8.86
C GLN A 44 -9.97 4.17 -8.50
N LEU A 45 -10.33 3.70 -7.31
CA LEU A 45 -11.70 3.76 -6.80
C LEU A 45 -12.19 5.20 -6.62
N GLU A 46 -11.35 6.11 -6.13
CA GLU A 46 -11.65 7.54 -6.03
C GLU A 46 -11.99 8.15 -7.39
N ILE A 47 -11.31 7.73 -8.46
CA ILE A 47 -11.58 8.19 -9.83
C ILE A 47 -12.88 7.58 -10.38
N MET A 48 -13.08 6.26 -10.18
CA MET A 48 -14.19 5.53 -10.77
C MET A 48 -15.52 5.74 -10.03
N ASN A 49 -15.48 5.82 -8.70
CA ASN A 49 -16.65 5.96 -7.84
C ASN A 49 -16.29 6.70 -6.52
N PRO A 50 -16.23 8.05 -6.55
CA PRO A 50 -15.87 8.85 -5.39
C PRO A 50 -16.77 8.61 -4.16
N ALA A 51 -18.06 8.34 -4.39
CA ALA A 51 -19.03 8.11 -3.31
C ALA A 51 -18.81 6.78 -2.58
N LEU A 52 -18.31 5.76 -3.28
CA LEU A 52 -17.89 4.51 -2.65
C LEU A 52 -16.53 4.67 -1.99
N ALA A 53 -15.58 5.34 -2.64
CA ALA A 53 -14.25 5.58 -2.10
C ALA A 53 -14.30 6.31 -0.74
N SER A 54 -15.20 7.28 -0.56
CA SER A 54 -15.36 8.00 0.71
C SER A 54 -15.84 7.13 1.88
N GLN A 55 -16.36 5.93 1.59
CA GLN A 55 -16.80 4.95 2.59
C GLN A 55 -15.71 3.90 2.90
N VAL A 56 -14.57 3.96 2.22
CA VAL A 56 -13.49 2.98 2.34
C VAL A 56 -12.27 3.62 3.00
N HIS A 57 -11.78 3.00 4.07
CA HIS A 57 -10.52 3.37 4.70
C HIS A 57 -9.55 2.19 4.66
N VAL A 58 -8.33 2.43 4.21
CA VAL A 58 -7.26 1.43 4.14
C VAL A 58 -6.21 1.75 5.20
N PHE A 59 -6.06 0.86 6.17
CA PHE A 59 -4.96 0.90 7.12
C PHE A 59 -3.68 0.28 6.52
N ASN A 60 -2.51 0.74 6.96
CA ASN A 60 -1.25 0.09 6.59
C ASN A 60 -1.06 -1.26 7.31
N SER A 61 -0.09 -2.04 6.84
CA SER A 61 0.22 -3.39 7.37
C SER A 61 0.69 -3.39 8.84
N PHE A 62 1.09 -2.23 9.38
CA PHE A 62 1.50 -2.09 10.78
C PHE A 62 0.33 -1.92 11.74
N PHE A 63 -0.84 -1.48 11.26
CA PHE A 63 -2.01 -1.24 12.11
C PHE A 63 -2.39 -2.49 12.92
N TYR A 64 -2.54 -3.63 12.25
CA TYR A 64 -2.91 -4.87 12.91
C TYR A 64 -1.82 -5.40 13.85
N LYS A 65 -0.54 -5.24 13.47
CA LYS A 65 0.61 -5.60 14.32
C LYS A 65 0.59 -4.81 15.63
N LYS A 66 0.26 -3.52 15.58
CA LYS A 66 0.12 -2.67 16.77
C LYS A 66 -1.15 -2.95 17.57
N PHE A 67 -2.26 -3.26 16.90
CA PHE A 67 -3.53 -3.57 17.56
C PHE A 67 -3.46 -4.85 18.41
N ASN A 68 -2.68 -5.84 17.98
CA ASN A 68 -2.52 -7.10 18.69
C ASN A 68 -1.38 -7.13 19.72
N GLN A 69 -0.65 -6.03 19.91
CA GLN A 69 0.23 -5.90 21.07
C GLN A 69 -0.66 -5.67 22.30
N LYS A 70 -0.97 -6.75 23.02
CA LYS A 70 -1.34 -6.64 24.43
C LYS A 70 -0.12 -6.06 25.16
N GLU A 71 -0.35 -5.05 25.99
CA GLU A 71 0.67 -4.51 26.91
C GLU A 71 1.42 -5.63 27.66
#